data_AF-A0A6J5H3Z5-F1
#
_entry.id   AF-A0A6J5H3Z5-F1
#
_cell.length_a   1.000
_cell.length_b   1.000
_cell.length_c   1.000
_cell.angle_alpha   90.00
_cell.angle_beta   90.00
_cell.angle_gamma   90.00
#
_symmetry.space_group_name_H-M   'P 1'
#
loop_
_entity.id
_entity.type
_entity.pdbx_description
1 polymer ?
#
loop_
_entity_poly.entity_id
_entity_poly.type
_entity_poly.pdbx_seq_one_letter_code
_entity_poly.pdbx_strand_id
1 'polypeptide(L)'
;MLLAKMEDATAASALAGFSAKLNSIVTPLRQSFTYDQGKEISRHKELAAATGVNVYFCDPHSPWQRGTCENTNGLLRQYLP
;
A
#
# COMPACT_ATOMS: atom_id res chain seq x y z
N MET A 1 -1.96 4.65 8.86
CA MET A 1 -1.91 5.04 7.43
C MET A 1 -0.46 5.34 7.06
N LEU A 2 0.02 4.85 5.92
CA LEU A 2 1.40 5.02 5.47
C LEU A 2 1.39 5.57 4.04
N LEU A 3 2.22 6.57 3.77
CA LEU A 3 2.40 7.19 2.44
C LEU A 3 3.84 7.03 1.98
N ALA A 4 4.02 6.57 0.75
CA ALA A 4 5.31 6.49 0.08
C ALA A 4 5.24 7.32 -1.19
N LYS A 5 6.16 8.27 -1.35
CA LYS A 5 6.33 8.97 -2.62
C LYS A 5 7.04 8.02 -3.58
N MET A 6 6.49 7.86 -4.76
CA MET A 6 7.04 7.04 -5.84
C MET A 6 7.44 7.94 -7.01
N GLU A 7 8.47 7.57 -7.75
CA GLU A 7 8.91 8.30 -8.96
C GLU A 7 7.93 8.10 -10.12
N ASP A 8 7.33 6.92 -10.22
CA ASP A 8 6.39 6.52 -11.27
C ASP A 8 5.37 5.50 -10.73
N ALA A 9 4.35 5.21 -11.53
CA ALA A 9 3.28 4.26 -11.19
C ALA A 9 3.64 2.79 -11.52
N THR A 10 4.92 2.41 -11.50
CA THR A 10 5.33 1.01 -11.75
C THR A 10 5.36 0.18 -10.47
N ALA A 11 5.32 -1.14 -10.65
CA ALA A 11 5.41 -2.08 -9.55
C ALA A 11 6.79 -2.12 -8.87
N ALA A 12 7.85 -1.75 -9.58
CA ALA A 12 9.18 -1.64 -9.00
C ALA A 12 9.25 -0.43 -8.04
N SER A 13 8.74 0.72 -8.47
CA SER A 13 8.70 1.95 -7.67
C SER A 13 7.80 1.77 -6.43
N ALA A 14 6.67 1.08 -6.56
CA ALA A 14 5.81 0.73 -5.42
C ALA A 14 6.52 -0.17 -4.42
N LEU A 15 7.14 -1.26 -4.90
CA LEU A 15 7.88 -2.19 -4.05
C LEU A 15 8.98 -1.46 -3.27
N ALA A 16 9.80 -0.64 -3.95
CA ALA A 16 10.88 0.12 -3.32
C ALA A 16 10.33 1.10 -2.27
N GLY A 17 9.34 1.92 -2.63
CA GLY A 17 8.76 2.93 -1.76
C GLY A 17 8.10 2.34 -0.51
N PHE A 18 7.25 1.32 -0.68
CA PHE A 18 6.59 0.67 0.44
C PHE A 18 7.56 -0.13 1.31
N SER A 19 8.55 -0.82 0.72
CA SER A 19 9.56 -1.54 1.51
C SER A 19 10.37 -0.60 2.39
N ALA A 20 10.83 0.53 1.85
CA ALA A 20 11.57 1.52 2.63
C ALA A 20 10.75 2.06 3.80
N LYS A 21 9.48 2.40 3.56
CA LYS A 21 8.60 2.93 4.61
C LYS A 21 8.23 1.87 5.65
N LEU A 22 7.87 0.65 5.23
CA LEU A 22 7.54 -0.43 6.18
C LEU A 22 8.75 -0.83 7.01
N ASN A 23 9.95 -0.89 6.44
CA ASN A 23 11.17 -1.21 7.18
C ASN A 23 11.60 -0.10 8.15
N SER A 24 11.12 1.13 7.98
CA SER A 24 11.29 2.20 8.99
C SER A 24 10.43 2.00 10.24
N ILE A 25 9.42 1.13 10.18
CA ILE A 25 8.60 0.74 11.33
C ILE A 25 9.26 -0.46 12.00
N VAL A 26 9.25 -0.53 13.34
CA VAL A 26 9.78 -1.70 14.05
C VAL A 26 8.92 -2.94 13.76
N THR A 27 9.56 -4.10 13.58
CA THR A 27 8.92 -5.37 13.20
C THR A 27 7.63 -5.71 13.97
N PRO A 28 7.54 -5.59 15.31
CA PRO A 28 6.30 -5.97 16.02
C PRO A 28 5.07 -5.13 15.66
N LEU A 29 5.26 -3.93 15.08
CA LEU A 29 4.18 -3.05 14.65
C LEU A 29 3.78 -3.24 13.18
N ARG A 30 4.52 -4.04 12.40
CA ARG A 30 4.24 -4.33 10.99
C ARG A 30 3.31 -5.54 10.85
N GLN A 31 2.05 -5.39 11.24
CA GLN A 31 1.12 -6.53 11.24
C GLN A 31 0.50 -6.81 9.87
N SER A 32 -0.18 -5.81 9.30
CA SER A 32 -0.88 -5.95 8.03
C SER A 32 -0.76 -4.70 7.17
N PHE A 33 -0.79 -4.93 5.86
CA PHE A 33 -0.79 -3.89 4.84
C PHE A 33 -1.94 -4.18 3.87
N THR A 34 -2.94 -3.30 3.87
CA THR A 34 -4.09 -3.39 2.96
C THR A 34 -3.92 -2.38 1.84
N TYR A 35 -4.10 -2.82 0.59
CA TYR A 35 -3.94 -1.97 -0.58
C TYR A 35 -4.99 -2.27 -1.66
N ASP A 36 -5.21 -1.32 -2.57
CA ASP A 36 -6.13 -1.49 -3.70
C ASP A 36 -5.52 -2.41 -4.77
N GLN A 37 -6.33 -3.00 -5.64
CA GLN A 37 -5.84 -3.92 -6.70
C GLN A 37 -5.18 -3.21 -7.89
N GLY A 38 -4.38 -2.18 -7.63
CA GLY A 38 -3.60 -1.47 -8.65
C GLY A 38 -2.52 -2.34 -9.28
N LYS A 39 -2.16 -2.08 -10.54
CA LYS A 39 -1.11 -2.85 -11.25
C LYS A 39 0.27 -2.68 -10.60
N GLU A 40 0.46 -1.57 -9.88
CA GLU A 40 1.67 -1.26 -9.13
C GLU A 40 1.93 -2.24 -7.96
N ILE A 41 0.94 -3.02 -7.51
CA ILE A 41 1.14 -4.00 -6.41
C ILE A 41 1.28 -5.44 -6.91
N SER A 42 1.51 -5.65 -8.20
CA SER A 42 1.77 -6.98 -8.78
C SER A 42 2.94 -7.71 -8.11
N ARG A 43 3.88 -6.98 -7.50
CA ARG A 43 5.03 -7.50 -6.74
C ARG A 43 4.81 -7.64 -5.22
N HIS A 44 3.56 -7.72 -4.76
CA HIS A 44 3.22 -7.84 -3.32
C HIS A 44 3.89 -9.01 -2.59
N LYS A 45 4.16 -10.13 -3.27
CA LYS A 45 4.88 -11.26 -2.67
C LYS A 45 6.30 -10.89 -2.25
N GLU A 46 6.97 -10.09 -3.06
CA GLU A 46 8.31 -9.58 -2.77
C GLU A 46 8.26 -8.55 -1.64
N LEU A 47 7.21 -7.73 -1.59
CA LEU A 47 6.99 -6.79 -0.48
C LEU A 47 6.83 -7.51 0.86
N ALA A 48 6.00 -8.56 0.89
CA ALA A 48 5.80 -9.38 2.08
C ALA A 48 7.11 -10.05 2.53
N ALA A 49 7.88 -10.61 1.58
CA ALA A 49 9.18 -11.21 1.87
C ALA A 49 10.21 -10.19 2.40
N ALA A 50 10.22 -8.97 1.86
CA ALA A 50 11.19 -7.93 2.25
C ALA A 50 10.88 -7.23 3.58
N THR A 51 9.62 -7.28 4.04
CA THR A 51 9.15 -6.48 5.19
C THR A 51 8.57 -7.31 6.33
N GLY A 52 8.19 -8.57 6.06
CA GLY A 52 7.52 -9.47 7.00
C GLY A 52 6.03 -9.14 7.22
N VAL A 53 5.45 -8.20 6.45
CA VAL A 53 4.05 -7.81 6.62
C VAL A 53 3.10 -8.75 5.87
N ASN A 54 1.92 -8.97 6.43
CA ASN A 54 0.83 -9.64 5.71
C ASN A 54 0.13 -8.66 4.77
N VAL A 55 0.12 -8.96 3.47
CA VAL A 55 -0.52 -8.12 2.45
C VAL A 55 -1.92 -8.62 2.15
N TYR A 56 -2.91 -7.73 2.22
CA TYR A 56 -4.32 -8.02 1.93
C TYR A 56 -4.85 -7.11 0.82
N PHE A 57 -5.74 -7.66 -0.01
CA PHE A 57 -6.43 -6.94 -1.07
C PHE A 57 -7.93 -6.89 -0.79
N CYS A 58 -8.59 -5.82 -1.23
CA CYS A 58 -10.05 -5.80 -1.28
C CYS A 58 -10.53 -6.83 -2.31
N ASP A 59 -11.69 -7.45 -2.08
CA ASP A 59 -12.27 -8.40 -3.04
C ASP A 59 -12.70 -7.68 -4.31
N PRO A 60 -12.54 -8.30 -5.50
CA PRO A 60 -13.07 -7.75 -6.74
C PRO A 60 -14.59 -7.54 -6.61
N HIS A 61 -15.09 -6.40 -7.10
CA HIS A 61 -16.52 -6.03 -7.07
C HIS A 61 -17.12 -5.79 -5.67
N SER A 62 -16.28 -5.58 -4.65
CA SER A 62 -16.71 -5.23 -3.29
C SER A 62 -16.38 -3.77 -2.93
N PRO A 63 -17.03 -2.76 -3.56
CA PRO A 63 -16.74 -1.34 -3.31
C PRO A 63 -16.95 -0.94 -1.84
N TRP A 64 -17.81 -1.63 -1.09
CA TRP A 64 -18.02 -1.37 0.34
C TRP A 64 -16.80 -1.69 1.20
N GLN A 65 -15.89 -2.58 0.78
CA GLN A 65 -14.62 -2.82 1.48
C GLN A 65 -13.61 -1.70 1.24
N ARG A 66 -13.80 -0.91 0.18
CA ARG A 66 -12.91 0.18 -0.22
C ARG A 66 -13.29 1.52 0.38
N GLY A 67 -14.44 1.64 1.04
CA GLY A 67 -14.97 2.93 1.52
C GLY A 67 -13.96 3.76 2.32
N THR A 68 -13.22 3.12 3.24
CA THR A 68 -12.17 3.80 4.02
C THR A 68 -10.97 4.20 3.15
N CYS A 69 -10.53 3.33 2.24
CA CYS A 69 -9.43 3.62 1.31
C CYS A 69 -9.78 4.74 0.33
N GLU A 70 -10.99 4.74 -0.22
CA GLU A 70 -11.47 5.74 -1.16
C GLU A 70 -11.67 7.10 -0.50
N ASN A 71 -12.28 7.14 0.68
CA ASN A 71 -12.40 8.36 1.48
C ASN A 71 -11.01 8.94 1.79
N THR A 72 -10.09 8.07 2.22
CA THR A 72 -8.71 8.46 2.52
C THR A 72 -7.99 9.00 1.27
N ASN A 73 -8.12 8.33 0.12
CA ASN A 73 -7.55 8.79 -1.15
C ASN A 73 -8.17 10.11 -1.61
N GLY A 74 -9.47 10.31 -1.37
CA GLY A 74 -10.16 11.58 -1.61
C GLY A 74 -9.57 12.72 -0.79
N LEU A 75 -9.40 12.50 0.51
CA LEU A 75 -8.74 13.47 1.41
C LEU A 75 -7.32 13.78 0.95
N LEU A 76 -6.52 12.76 0.59
CA LEU A 76 -5.17 12.99 0.10
C LEU A 76 -5.13 13.88 -1.14
N ARG A 77 -5.99 13.64 -2.14
CA ARG A 77 -6.06 14.48 -3.35
C ARG A 77 -6.51 15.92 -3.08
N GLN A 78 -7.25 16.13 -2.00
CA GLN A 78 -7.69 17.46 -1.60
C GLN A 78 -6.60 18.24 -0.86
N TYR A 79 -5.80 17.57 -0.02
CA TYR A 79 -4.80 18.22 0.85
C TYR A 79 -3.36 18.16 0.32
N LEU A 80 -3.07 17.30 -0.65
CA LEU A 80 -1.77 17.15 -1.29
C LEU A 80 -1.90 17.44 -2.79
N PRO A 81 -1.64 18.69 -3.23
CA PRO A 81 -1.66 19.06 -4.64
C PRO A 81 -0.51 18.42 -5.44
#